data_AF-A0A7W7DM47-F1
#
_entry.id   AF-A0A7W7DM47-F1
#
_cell.length_a   1.000
_cell.length_b   1.000
_cell.length_c   1.000
_cell.angle_alpha   90.00
_cell.angle_beta   90.00
_cell.angle_gamma   90.00
#
_symmetry.space_group_name_H-M   'P 1'
#
loop_
_entity.id
_entity.type
_entity.pdbx_description
1 polymer ?
#
loop_
_entity_poly.entity_id
_entity_poly.type
_entity_poly.pdbx_seq_one_letter_code
_entity_poly.pdbx_strand_id
1 'polypeptide(L)'
;MTLLPVFVGLVVGWVALRGLLAHPLLPLWVRTAVFWSVPLCAATWLVIMTADDAFLFPDTAPCPREPYREGVIGNGKVTGVSTPFPPRAYCVWEDGTVYDLAPGAEFLFWVFFALTVVPLAAGLWHALRDPRSLLR
;
A
#
# COMPACT_ATOMS: atom_id res chain seq x y z
N MET A 1 7.96 -15.76 -10.22
CA MET A 1 7.59 -14.40 -10.67
C MET A 1 8.42 -14.05 -11.88
N THR A 2 7.80 -13.78 -13.03
CA THR A 2 8.52 -13.48 -14.26
C THR A 2 9.08 -12.06 -14.20
N LEU A 3 10.32 -11.85 -14.66
CA LEU A 3 10.96 -10.52 -14.67
C LEU A 3 10.26 -9.54 -15.63
N LEU A 4 9.51 -10.07 -16.59
CA LEU A 4 8.78 -9.32 -17.61
C LEU A 4 7.77 -8.31 -17.02
N PRO A 5 6.79 -8.69 -16.17
CA PRO A 5 5.85 -7.74 -15.57
C PRO A 5 6.55 -6.67 -14.71
N VAL A 6 7.65 -7.02 -14.03
CA VAL A 6 8.44 -6.05 -13.26
C VAL A 6 9.07 -5.02 -14.20
N PHE A 7 9.68 -5.48 -15.29
CA PHE A 7 10.27 -4.61 -16.29
C PHE A 7 9.22 -3.70 -16.96
N VAL A 8 8.08 -4.25 -17.37
CA VAL A 8 6.98 -3.47 -17.94
C VAL A 8 6.49 -2.40 -16.96
N GLY A 9 6.29 -2.77 -15.69
CA GLY A 9 5.89 -1.83 -14.65
C GLY A 9 6.90 -0.70 -14.45
N LEU A 10 8.20 -1.01 -14.43
CA LEU A 10 9.27 -0.01 -14.32
C LEU A 10 9.30 0.94 -15.52
N VAL A 11 9.16 0.43 -16.74
CA VAL A 11 9.12 1.25 -17.95
C VAL A 11 7.90 2.18 -17.95
N VAL A 12 6.71 1.65 -17.64
CA VAL A 12 5.49 2.44 -17.55
C VAL A 12 5.59 3.51 -16.46
N GLY A 13 6.10 3.14 -15.28
CA GLY A 13 6.32 4.07 -14.17
C GLY A 13 7.32 5.17 -14.52
N TRP A 14 8.39 4.83 -15.23
CA TRP A 14 9.38 5.80 -15.70
C TRP A 14 8.78 6.80 -16.70
N VAL A 15 8.01 6.32 -17.68
CA VAL A 15 7.32 7.19 -18.66
C VAL A 15 6.30 8.08 -17.96
N ALA A 16 5.52 7.53 -17.05
CA ALA A 16 4.55 8.27 -16.25
C ALA A 16 5.21 9.39 -15.43
N LEU A 17 6.34 9.08 -14.78
CA LEU A 17 7.11 10.04 -13.99
C LEU A 17 7.70 11.15 -14.87
N ARG A 18 8.28 10.82 -16.03
CA ARG A 18 8.76 11.83 -16.97
C ARG A 18 7.65 12.74 -17.48
N GLY A 19 6.51 12.15 -17.85
CA GLY A 19 5.33 12.91 -18.26
C GLY A 19 4.81 13.83 -17.16
N LEU A 20 4.81 13.37 -15.90
CA LEU A 20 4.43 14.18 -14.74
C LEU A 20 5.39 15.37 -14.53
N LEU A 21 6.70 15.15 -14.67
CA LEU A 21 7.71 16.20 -14.51
C LEU A 21 7.70 17.22 -15.65
N ALA A 22 7.39 16.78 -16.87
CA ALA A 22 7.23 17.65 -18.03
C ALA A 22 5.89 18.39 -18.04
N HIS A 23 4.91 17.96 -17.25
CA HIS A 23 3.55 18.46 -17.31
C HIS A 23 3.49 19.96 -16.92
N PRO A 24 3.11 20.86 -17.84
CA PRO A 24 3.23 22.30 -17.63
C PRO A 24 2.22 22.87 -16.64
N LEU A 25 1.06 22.21 -16.51
CA LEU A 25 -0.05 22.66 -15.66
C LEU A 25 -0.03 22.10 -14.23
N LEU A 26 0.89 21.20 -13.90
CA LEU A 26 0.92 20.55 -12.59
C LEU A 26 1.75 21.38 -11.60
N PRO A 27 1.15 21.87 -10.49
CA PRO A 27 1.86 22.66 -9.52
C PRO A 27 2.97 21.83 -8.85
N LEU A 28 4.04 22.53 -8.46
CA LEU A 28 5.24 21.94 -7.85
C LEU A 28 4.91 21.10 -6.61
N TRP A 29 3.89 21.51 -5.84
CA TRP A 29 3.38 20.79 -4.67
C TRP A 29 2.84 19.39 -4.99
N VAL A 30 2.26 19.17 -6.17
CA VAL A 30 1.78 17.84 -6.56
C VAL A 30 2.95 16.92 -6.85
N ARG A 31 4.02 17.45 -7.46
CA ARG A 31 5.25 16.68 -7.73
C ARG A 31 5.95 16.26 -6.45
N THR A 32 6.06 17.17 -5.49
CA THR A 32 6.64 16.85 -4.17
C THR A 32 5.73 15.93 -3.36
N ALA A 33 4.41 16.07 -3.46
CA ALA A 33 3.46 15.16 -2.82
C ALA A 33 3.62 13.72 -3.32
N VAL A 34 3.81 13.50 -4.63
CA VAL A 34 4.08 12.15 -5.18
C VAL A 34 5.36 11.58 -4.56
N PHE A 35 6.43 12.37 -4.49
CA PHE A 35 7.70 11.95 -3.92
C PHE A 35 7.58 11.50 -2.46
N TRP A 36 6.77 12.18 -1.65
CA TRP A 36 6.52 11.82 -0.25
C TRP A 36 5.48 10.71 -0.09
N SER A 37 4.49 10.63 -0.98
CA SER A 37 3.43 9.63 -0.90
C SER A 37 3.96 8.21 -1.09
N VAL A 38 5.00 8.00 -1.90
CA VAL A 38 5.59 6.68 -2.14
C VAL A 38 6.21 6.06 -0.87
N PRO A 39 7.17 6.70 -0.17
CA PRO A 39 7.72 6.15 1.06
C PRO A 39 6.68 6.06 2.18
N LEU A 40 5.74 7.01 2.26
CA LEU A 40 4.66 6.94 3.24
C LEU A 40 3.70 5.77 2.96
N CYS A 41 3.37 5.51 1.70
CA CYS A 41 2.59 4.35 1.28
C CYS A 41 3.30 3.04 1.64
N ALA A 42 4.60 2.94 1.36
CA ALA A 42 5.42 1.79 1.73
C ALA A 42 5.47 1.59 3.26
N ALA A 43 5.61 2.67 4.03
CA ALA A 43 5.59 2.61 5.49
C ALA A 43 4.22 2.14 6.01
N THR A 44 3.11 2.67 5.48
CA THR A 44 1.76 2.21 5.87
C THR A 44 1.53 0.75 5.51
N TRP A 45 2.04 0.30 4.36
CA TRP A 45 1.97 -1.10 3.96
C TRP A 45 2.76 -1.99 4.93
N LEU A 46 3.99 -1.60 5.29
CA LEU A 46 4.79 -2.34 6.27
C LEU A 46 4.07 -2.45 7.62
N VAL A 47 3.47 -1.36 8.10
CA VAL A 47 2.68 -1.36 9.34
C VAL A 47 1.53 -2.36 9.27
N ILE A 48 0.79 -2.41 8.15
CA ILE A 48 -0.29 -3.39 7.96
C ILE A 48 0.28 -4.81 7.98
N MET A 49 1.35 -5.06 7.24
CA MET A 49 1.93 -6.40 7.11
C MET A 49 2.61 -6.92 8.37
N THR A 50 2.94 -6.06 9.32
CA THR A 50 3.48 -6.45 10.63
C THR A 50 2.46 -6.33 11.76
N ALA A 51 1.20 -5.95 11.47
CA ALA A 51 0.18 -5.76 12.51
C ALA A 51 -0.29 -7.09 13.13
N ASP A 52 -0.17 -8.20 12.39
CA ASP A 52 -0.44 -9.56 12.86
C ASP A 52 0.80 -10.28 13.42
N ASP A 53 1.98 -9.67 13.36
CA ASP A 53 3.24 -10.29 13.80
C ASP A 53 3.44 -10.17 15.32
N ALA A 54 3.07 -11.24 16.03
CA ALA A 54 3.27 -11.37 17.47
C ALA A 54 4.76 -11.36 17.90
N PHE A 55 5.69 -11.61 16.98
CA PHE A 55 7.13 -11.55 17.26
C PHE A 55 7.60 -10.13 17.58
N LEU A 56 7.04 -9.12 16.92
CA LEU A 56 7.40 -7.72 17.12
C LEU A 56 6.75 -7.14 18.38
N PHE A 57 5.65 -7.72 18.84
CA PHE A 57 4.83 -7.19 19.93
C PHE A 57 4.24 -8.30 20.83
N PRO A 58 5.06 -9.08 21.56
CA PRO A 58 4.60 -10.27 22.28
C PRO A 58 3.57 -9.99 23.38
N ASP A 59 3.62 -8.82 24.00
CA ASP A 59 2.75 -8.42 25.12
C ASP A 59 1.49 -7.66 24.66
N THR A 60 1.49 -7.15 23.41
CA THR A 60 0.39 -6.33 22.85
C THR A 60 -0.15 -6.90 21.53
N ALA A 61 0.29 -8.10 21.11
CA ALA A 61 -0.16 -8.77 19.91
C ALA A 61 -1.66 -9.00 20.01
N PRO A 62 -2.49 -8.32 19.20
CA PRO A 62 -3.93 -8.46 19.35
C PRO A 62 -4.38 -9.86 18.92
N CYS A 63 -3.61 -10.50 18.02
CA CYS A 63 -3.91 -11.80 17.42
C CYS A 63 -2.68 -12.70 17.45
N PRO A 64 -2.51 -13.47 18.54
CA PRO A 64 -1.37 -14.37 18.68
C PRO A 64 -1.34 -15.37 17.53
N ARG A 65 -0.24 -15.37 16.76
CA ARG A 65 0.17 -16.56 16.01
C ARG A 65 0.62 -17.63 17.00
N GLU A 66 0.48 -18.88 16.58
CA GLU A 66 0.57 -20.10 17.38
C GLU A 66 1.47 -20.09 18.64
N PRO A 67 1.07 -20.79 19.71
CA PRO A 67 -0.13 -21.64 19.79
C PRO A 67 -1.39 -20.80 19.91
N TYR A 68 -2.43 -21.19 19.16
CA TYR A 68 -3.76 -20.60 19.19
C TYR A 68 -4.21 -20.31 20.63
N ARG A 69 -4.49 -19.03 20.95
CA ARG A 69 -5.03 -18.64 22.26
C ARG A 69 -6.52 -18.37 22.14
N GLU A 70 -7.23 -18.55 23.26
CA GLU A 70 -8.56 -18.00 23.42
C GLU A 70 -8.47 -16.47 23.50
N GLY A 71 -9.29 -15.78 22.72
CA GLY A 71 -9.28 -14.33 22.59
C GLY A 71 -10.32 -13.63 23.46
N VAL A 72 -10.22 -12.30 23.55
CA VAL A 72 -11.13 -11.44 24.33
C VAL A 72 -12.42 -11.10 23.56
N ILE A 73 -12.39 -11.20 22.23
CA ILE A 73 -13.48 -10.90 21.30
C ILE A 73 -13.82 -12.20 20.57
N GLY A 74 -15.09 -12.54 20.35
CA GLY A 74 -15.47 -13.79 19.69
C GLY A 74 -15.30 -15.05 20.56
N ASN A 75 -15.66 -16.21 20.01
CA ASN A 75 -15.53 -17.50 20.68
C ASN A 75 -14.45 -18.37 20.03
N GLY A 76 -13.69 -19.07 20.86
CA GLY A 76 -12.70 -20.06 20.41
C GLY A 76 -11.35 -19.45 20.07
N LYS A 77 -10.60 -20.17 19.23
CA LYS A 77 -9.22 -19.84 18.88
C LYS A 77 -9.16 -18.67 17.89
N VAL A 78 -8.17 -17.79 18.08
CA VAL A 78 -7.90 -16.66 17.17
C VAL A 78 -6.71 -16.94 16.25
N THR A 79 -6.79 -16.44 15.02
CA THR A 79 -5.70 -16.46 14.03
C THR A 79 -5.46 -15.06 13.48
N GLY A 80 -4.20 -14.62 13.43
CA GLY A 80 -3.81 -13.41 12.70
C GLY A 80 -3.63 -13.68 11.20
N VAL A 81 -4.21 -12.83 10.36
CA VAL A 81 -4.12 -12.90 8.90
C VAL A 81 -3.72 -11.54 8.34
N SER A 82 -2.57 -11.50 7.66
CA SER A 82 -2.15 -10.40 6.80
C SER A 82 -2.33 -10.77 5.33
N THR A 83 -2.97 -9.88 4.57
CA THR A 83 -3.14 -10.00 3.12
C THR A 83 -2.30 -8.93 2.42
N PRO A 84 -1.44 -9.29 1.45
CA PRO A 84 -0.55 -8.32 0.81
C PRO A 84 -1.26 -7.34 -0.12
N PHE A 85 -2.34 -7.78 -0.77
CA PHE A 85 -3.15 -6.95 -1.65
C PHE A 85 -4.59 -7.51 -1.80
N PRO A 86 -5.65 -6.71 -1.56
CA PRO A 86 -5.61 -5.39 -0.92
C PRO A 86 -4.96 -5.48 0.47
N PRO A 87 -4.12 -4.51 0.88
CA PRO A 87 -3.39 -4.62 2.14
C PRO A 87 -4.37 -4.54 3.30
N ARG A 88 -4.49 -5.63 4.04
CA ARG A 88 -5.32 -5.71 5.24
C ARG A 88 -4.69 -6.62 6.26
N ALA A 89 -4.89 -6.29 7.52
CA ALA A 89 -4.50 -7.14 8.63
C ALA A 89 -5.68 -7.28 9.59
N TYR A 90 -6.10 -8.52 9.80
CA TYR A 90 -7.24 -8.81 10.64
C TYR A 90 -7.05 -10.11 11.39
N CYS A 91 -7.89 -10.25 12.40
CA CYS A 91 -8.00 -11.43 13.23
C CYS A 91 -9.24 -12.19 12.84
N VAL A 92 -9.16 -13.51 12.81
CA VAL A 92 -10.31 -14.36 12.57
C VAL A 92 -10.42 -15.40 13.67
N TRP A 93 -11.62 -15.57 14.21
CA TRP A 93 -11.95 -16.58 15.21
C TRP A 93 -12.67 -17.78 14.60
N GLU A 94 -12.73 -18.89 15.34
CA GLU A 94 -13.42 -20.12 14.91
C GLU A 94 -14.92 -19.91 14.67
N ASP A 95 -15.55 -18.97 15.38
CA ASP A 95 -16.96 -18.60 15.17
C ASP A 95 -17.17 -17.69 13.95
N GLY A 96 -16.10 -17.31 13.24
CA GLY A 96 -16.13 -16.45 12.06
C GLY A 96 -16.17 -14.96 12.38
N THR A 97 -16.05 -14.56 13.65
CA THR A 97 -15.88 -13.14 13.98
C THR A 97 -14.55 -12.62 13.43
N VAL A 98 -14.53 -11.36 12.99
CA VAL A 98 -13.36 -10.71 12.39
C VAL A 98 -13.11 -9.37 13.07
N TYR A 99 -11.84 -9.07 13.34
CA TYR A 99 -11.40 -7.80 13.93
C TYR A 99 -10.24 -7.22 13.13
N ASP A 100 -10.44 -6.02 12.56
CA ASP A 100 -9.38 -5.33 11.81
C ASP A 100 -8.33 -4.74 12.77
N LEU A 101 -7.06 -5.03 12.51
CA LEU A 101 -5.93 -4.65 13.35
C LEU A 101 -5.45 -3.23 13.08
N ALA A 102 -5.49 -2.80 11.81
CA ALA A 102 -4.86 -1.56 11.37
C ALA A 102 -5.76 -0.71 10.47
N PRO A 103 -7.05 -0.46 10.81
CA PRO A 103 -7.99 0.25 9.93
C PRO A 103 -7.51 1.66 9.56
N GLY A 104 -6.81 2.35 10.47
CA GLY A 104 -6.20 3.65 10.19
C GLY A 104 -5.05 3.58 9.18
N ALA A 105 -4.20 2.55 9.26
CA ALA A 105 -3.11 2.36 8.33
C ALA A 105 -3.63 1.93 6.94
N GLU A 106 -4.67 1.10 6.88
CA GLU A 106 -5.36 0.73 5.65
C GLU A 106 -5.93 1.98 4.94
N PHE A 107 -6.61 2.86 5.68
CA PHE A 107 -7.09 4.13 5.14
C PHE A 107 -5.96 4.99 4.59
N LEU A 108 -4.87 5.18 5.36
CA LEU A 108 -3.73 5.97 4.94
C LEU A 108 -3.01 5.37 3.72
N PHE A 109 -2.89 4.04 3.64
CA PHE A 109 -2.37 3.36 2.47
C PHE A 109 -3.15 3.75 1.22
N TRP A 110 -4.48 3.70 1.27
CA TRP A 110 -5.31 4.07 0.11
C TRP A 110 -5.21 5.55 -0.26
N VAL A 111 -5.12 6.44 0.73
CA VAL A 111 -4.89 7.86 0.49
C VAL A 111 -3.56 8.10 -0.22
N PHE A 112 -2.46 7.54 0.31
CA PHE A 112 -1.14 7.70 -0.30
C PHE A 112 -1.07 7.03 -1.68
N PHE A 113 -1.65 5.84 -1.83
CA PHE A 113 -1.76 5.15 -3.10
C PHE A 113 -2.49 6.00 -4.14
N ALA A 114 -3.62 6.61 -3.80
CA ALA A 114 -4.34 7.52 -4.70
C ALA A 114 -3.52 8.77 -5.04
N LEU A 115 -2.84 9.37 -4.05
CA LEU A 115 -1.95 10.51 -4.25
C LEU A 115 -0.74 10.19 -5.14
N THR A 116 -0.33 8.92 -5.23
CA THR A 116 0.72 8.48 -6.17
C THR A 116 0.14 8.16 -7.55
N VAL A 117 -0.90 7.34 -7.62
CA VAL A 117 -1.42 6.78 -8.87
C VAL A 117 -2.11 7.83 -9.73
N VAL A 118 -2.89 8.75 -9.15
CA VAL A 118 -3.63 9.76 -9.92
C VAL A 118 -2.69 10.71 -10.66
N PRO A 119 -1.66 11.31 -10.02
CA PRO A 119 -0.71 12.16 -10.76
C PRO A 119 0.13 11.38 -11.77
N LEU A 120 0.56 10.15 -11.45
CA LEU A 120 1.29 9.32 -12.41
C LEU A 120 0.44 8.97 -13.63
N ALA A 121 -0.85 8.66 -13.44
CA ALA A 121 -1.78 8.44 -14.55
C ALA A 121 -1.93 9.69 -15.43
N ALA A 122 -2.02 10.89 -14.82
CA ALA A 122 -2.05 12.14 -15.55
C ALA A 122 -0.73 12.40 -16.31
N GLY A 123 0.41 12.09 -15.69
CA GLY A 123 1.73 12.16 -16.33
C GLY A 123 1.85 11.20 -17.51
N LEU A 124 1.43 9.95 -17.35
CA LEU A 124 1.40 8.94 -18.41
C LEU A 124 0.50 9.38 -19.56
N TRP A 125 -0.70 9.88 -19.25
CA TRP A 125 -1.62 10.41 -20.25
C TRP A 125 -1.03 11.57 -21.05
N HIS A 126 -0.34 12.49 -20.38
CA HIS A 126 0.36 13.59 -21.04
C HIS A 126 1.49 13.11 -21.94
N ALA A 127 2.32 12.18 -21.45
CA ALA A 127 3.40 11.57 -22.22
C ALA A 127 2.89 10.85 -23.48
N LEU A 128 1.73 10.20 -23.40
CA LEU A 128 1.07 9.55 -24.54
C LEU A 128 0.51 10.56 -25.55
N ARG A 129 0.02 11.72 -25.10
CA ARG A 129 -0.52 12.75 -25.98
C ARG A 129 0.54 13.62 -26.66
N ASP A 130 1.64 13.92 -25.97
CA ASP A 130 2.74 14.70 -26.53
C ASP A 130 4.09 14.00 -26.26
N PRO A 131 4.45 12.99 -27.08
CA PRO A 131 5.65 12.20 -26.85
C PRO A 131 6.95 13.00 -27.01
N ARG A 132 6.90 14.18 -27.65
CA ARG A 132 8.07 15.08 -27.75
C ARG A 132 8.47 15.64 -26.39
N SER A 133 7.54 15.71 -25.43
CA SER A 133 7.83 16.11 -24.05
C SER A 133 8.81 15.17 -23.33
N LEU A 134 8.93 13.91 -23.76
CA LEU A 134 9.84 12.91 -23.18
C LEU A 134 11.29 13.01 -23.66
N LEU A 135 11.53 13.74 -24.76
CA LEU A 135 12.84 13.92 -25.40
C LEU A 135 13.63 15.11 -24.82
N ARG A 136 13.05 15.83 -23.86
CA ARG A 136 13.64 17.02 -23.23
C ARG A 136 14.40 16.68 -21.96
#